data_AF-A0A7S3IQJ0-F1
#
_entry.id   AF-A0A7S3IQJ0-F1
#
_cell.length_a   1.000
_cell.length_b   1.000
_cell.length_c   1.000
_cell.angle_alpha   90.00
_cell.angle_beta   90.00
_cell.angle_gamma   90.00
#
_symmetry.space_group_name_H-M   'P 1'
#
loop_
_entity.id
_entity.type
_entity.pdbx_description
1 polymer ?
#
loop_
_entity_poly.entity_id
_entity_poly.type
_entity_poly.pdbx_seq_one_letter_code
_entity_poly.pdbx_strand_id
1 'polypeptide(L)'
;EMPGKVYLSRMIIPIANVMAGKVVDDTMAGGKSPLKYVIFNLHDTNISNFLRFLGFWETYGYEKHVKFASSIRFEVIKPKDVCFKNNKSEDFPLGNPMGKYKIRFVYDDEEIKLPFCKDLYCQFEEFGEHVL
;
A
#
# COMPACT_ATOMS: atom_id res chain seq x y z
N GLU A 1 25.87 7.16 2.07
CA GLU A 1 24.57 6.77 2.65
C GLU A 1 24.22 5.36 2.17
N MET A 2 23.61 4.52 3.01
CA MET A 2 23.10 3.23 2.52
C MET A 2 22.02 3.49 1.46
N PRO A 3 22.08 2.87 0.28
CA PRO A 3 21.14 3.10 -0.82
C PRO A 3 19.66 3.08 -0.38
N GLY A 4 19.32 2.23 0.59
CA GLY A 4 17.96 2.12 1.14
C GLY A 4 17.38 3.40 1.74
N LYS A 5 18.19 4.30 2.33
CA LYS A 5 17.68 5.54 2.96
C LYS A 5 17.09 6.53 1.94
N VAL A 6 17.64 6.56 0.73
CA VAL A 6 17.14 7.42 -0.35
C VAL A 6 15.82 6.90 -0.89
N TYR A 7 15.68 5.58 -1.07
CA TYR A 7 14.42 4.95 -1.49
C TYR A 7 13.31 5.11 -0.45
N LEU A 8 13.66 4.94 0.83
CA LEU A 8 12.77 5.17 1.97
C LEU A 8 12.20 6.60 1.94
N SER A 9 13.08 7.60 1.92
CA SER A 9 12.69 9.01 2.01
C SER A 9 12.01 9.56 0.75
N ARG A 10 12.41 9.11 -0.45
CA ARG A 10 11.96 9.73 -1.70
C ARG A 10 10.81 9.03 -2.40
N MET A 11 10.58 7.75 -2.12
CA MET A 11 9.50 6.98 -2.77
C MET A 11 8.50 6.47 -1.75
N ILE A 12 9.02 5.74 -0.77
CA ILE A 12 8.23 4.98 0.16
C ILE A 12 7.42 5.88 1.12
N ILE A 13 8.06 6.84 1.79
CA ILE A 13 7.39 7.76 2.73
C ILE A 13 6.32 8.58 2.00
N PRO A 14 6.57 9.16 0.81
CA PRO A 14 5.51 9.81 0.03
C PRO A 14 4.32 8.89 -0.28
N ILE A 15 4.56 7.64 -0.69
CA ILE A 15 3.48 6.67 -0.96
C ILE A 15 2.69 6.39 0.32
N ALA A 16 3.37 6.13 1.44
CA ALA A 16 2.74 5.87 2.73
C ALA A 16 1.88 7.07 3.20
N ASN A 17 2.41 8.29 3.10
CA ASN A 17 1.71 9.52 3.49
C ASN A 17 0.47 9.77 2.62
N VAL A 18 0.55 9.51 1.31
CA VAL A 18 -0.60 9.63 0.42
C VAL A 18 -1.69 8.61 0.78
N MET A 19 -1.32 7.35 1.02
CA MET A 19 -2.28 6.32 1.42
C MET A 19 -2.93 6.64 2.77
N ALA A 20 -2.12 7.05 3.75
CA ALA A 20 -2.60 7.46 5.07
C ALA A 20 -3.53 8.68 5.00
N GLY A 21 -3.13 9.73 4.29
CA GLY A 21 -3.95 10.92 4.08
C GLY A 21 -5.28 10.59 3.39
N LYS A 22 -5.26 9.69 2.40
CA LYS A 22 -6.47 9.20 1.73
C LYS A 22 -7.44 8.51 2.69
N VAL A 23 -6.94 7.65 3.58
CA VAL A 23 -7.75 6.97 4.60
C VAL A 23 -8.35 7.95 5.61
N VAL A 24 -7.55 8.93 6.05
CA VAL A 24 -7.98 9.99 6.98
C VAL A 24 -9.09 10.82 6.34
N ASP A 25 -8.90 11.30 5.11
CA ASP A 25 -9.91 12.09 4.40
C ASP A 25 -11.23 11.32 4.22
N ASP A 26 -11.15 10.05 3.78
CA ASP A 26 -12.33 9.21 3.57
C ASP A 26 -13.10 8.92 4.87
N THR A 27 -12.43 9.01 6.02
CA THR A 27 -13.04 8.73 7.32
C THR A 27 -13.52 9.99 8.04
N MET A 28 -12.77 11.09 7.98
CA MET A 28 -13.08 12.32 8.71
C MET A 28 -13.97 13.28 7.92
N ALA A 29 -13.81 13.37 6.59
CA ALA A 29 -14.54 14.37 5.79
C ALA A 29 -15.98 13.96 5.44
N GLY A 30 -16.43 12.76 5.86
CA GLY A 30 -17.76 12.24 5.50
C GLY A 30 -17.98 12.05 3.99
N GLY A 31 -16.93 12.20 3.18
CA GLY A 31 -16.98 12.23 1.73
C GLY A 31 -15.77 11.51 1.12
N LYS A 32 -15.93 11.03 -0.12
CA LYS A 32 -14.84 10.37 -0.86
C LYS A 32 -13.77 11.41 -1.17
N SER A 33 -12.55 11.24 -0.68
CA SER A 33 -11.44 12.12 -1.03
C SER A 33 -11.29 12.21 -2.56
N PRO A 34 -11.02 13.43 -3.09
CA PRO A 34 -10.94 13.67 -4.52
C PRO A 34 -9.72 12.99 -5.15
N LEU A 35 -8.69 12.72 -4.37
CA LEU A 35 -7.51 12.00 -4.83
C LEU A 35 -7.85 10.51 -5.05
N LYS A 36 -7.73 10.05 -6.29
CA LYS A 36 -7.98 8.65 -6.69
C LYS A 36 -6.70 7.89 -7.02
N TYR A 37 -5.76 8.55 -7.69
CA TYR A 37 -4.53 7.94 -8.15
C TYR A 37 -3.36 8.91 -7.98
N VAL A 38 -2.20 8.35 -7.63
CA VAL A 38 -0.90 9.00 -7.77
C VAL A 38 -0.05 8.08 -8.63
N ILE A 39 0.52 8.63 -9.71
CA ILE A 39 1.29 7.86 -10.69
C ILE A 39 2.71 8.41 -10.69
N PHE A 40 3.68 7.51 -10.51
CA PHE A 40 5.09 7.81 -10.64
C PHE A 40 5.64 7.08 -11.87
N ASN A 41 6.28 7.83 -12.77
CA ASN A 41 7.01 7.24 -13.88
C ASN A 41 8.45 7.01 -13.42
N LEU A 42 8.93 5.77 -13.54
CA LEU A 42 10.20 5.32 -13.00
C LEU A 42 10.94 4.49 -14.03
N HIS A 43 12.27 4.39 -13.87
CA HIS A 43 13.06 3.43 -14.65
C HIS A 43 12.95 2.03 -14.06
N ASP A 44 13.21 1.03 -14.89
CA ASP A 44 13.32 -0.39 -14.54
C ASP A 44 14.22 -0.63 -13.32
N THR A 45 15.35 0.07 -13.24
CA THR A 45 16.28 0.02 -12.11
C THR A 45 15.66 0.53 -10.80
N ASN A 46 14.79 1.53 -10.85
CA ASN A 46 14.07 2.02 -9.67
C ASN A 46 13.03 1.00 -9.22
N ILE A 47 12.27 0.43 -10.16
CA ILE A 47 11.27 -0.62 -9.89
C ILE A 47 11.95 -1.84 -9.27
N SER A 48 13.07 -2.29 -9.84
CA SER A 48 13.81 -3.45 -9.34
C SER A 48 14.35 -3.24 -7.93
N ASN A 49 14.94 -2.08 -7.65
CA ASN A 49 15.40 -1.73 -6.31
C ASN A 49 14.25 -1.57 -5.31
N PHE A 50 13.11 -1.07 -5.76
CA PHE A 50 11.91 -0.94 -4.93
C PHE A 50 11.33 -2.31 -4.55
N LEU A 51 11.23 -3.24 -5.51
CA LEU A 51 10.84 -4.63 -5.24
C LEU A 51 11.82 -5.31 -4.28
N ARG A 52 13.12 -5.07 -4.45
CA ARG A 52 14.14 -5.55 -3.51
C ARG A 52 13.95 -5.00 -2.11
N PHE A 53 13.67 -3.70 -1.97
CA PHE A 53 13.39 -3.08 -0.68
C PHE A 53 12.21 -3.74 0.03
N LEU A 54 11.17 -4.12 -0.73
CA LEU A 54 9.99 -4.82 -0.20
C LEU A 54 10.23 -6.31 0.10
N GLY A 55 11.44 -6.85 -0.10
CA GLY A 55 11.76 -8.26 0.08
C GLY A 55 11.19 -9.19 -1.00
N PHE A 56 10.75 -8.62 -2.14
CA PHE A 56 10.05 -9.35 -3.20
C PHE A 56 10.92 -10.46 -3.80
N TRP A 57 12.18 -10.15 -4.14
CA TRP A 57 13.06 -11.09 -4.81
C TRP A 57 13.48 -12.25 -3.92
N GLU A 58 13.64 -11.99 -2.63
CA GLU A 58 13.95 -13.00 -1.61
C GLU A 58 12.82 -14.02 -1.46
N THR A 59 11.57 -13.58 -1.68
CA THR A 59 10.37 -14.41 -1.50
C THR A 59 9.93 -15.10 -2.77
N TYR A 60 9.99 -14.41 -3.92
CA TYR A 60 9.42 -14.85 -5.19
C TYR A 60 10.46 -15.21 -6.24
N GLY A 61 11.75 -14.98 -5.97
CA GLY A 61 12.84 -15.22 -6.90
C GLY A 61 12.88 -14.23 -8.07
N TYR A 62 13.91 -14.37 -8.91
CA TYR A 62 14.19 -13.44 -10.03
C TYR A 62 13.53 -13.84 -11.36
N GLU A 63 12.71 -14.90 -11.37
CA GLU A 63 12.01 -15.33 -12.58
C GLU A 63 11.05 -14.25 -13.10
N LYS A 64 10.40 -13.52 -12.17
CA LYS A 64 9.54 -12.36 -12.46
C LYS A 64 10.31 -11.03 -12.47
N HIS A 65 11.45 -11.00 -13.14
CA HIS A 65 12.25 -9.77 -13.31
C HIS A 65 11.46 -8.63 -13.96
N VAL A 66 11.91 -7.40 -13.73
CA VAL A 66 11.32 -6.19 -14.30
C VAL A 66 11.48 -6.18 -15.82
N LYS A 67 10.37 -5.97 -16.52
CA LYS A 67 10.27 -5.90 -17.98
C LYS A 67 9.90 -4.50 -18.44
N PHE A 68 9.88 -4.30 -19.75
CA PHE A 68 9.34 -3.08 -20.33
C PHE A 68 7.88 -2.89 -19.91
N ALA A 69 7.54 -1.66 -19.49
CA ALA A 69 6.23 -1.29 -18.97
C ALA A 69 5.79 -2.05 -17.69
N SER A 70 6.72 -2.66 -16.96
CA SER A 70 6.38 -3.21 -15.64
C SER A 70 5.85 -2.11 -14.72
N SER A 71 4.87 -2.47 -13.89
CA SER A 71 4.17 -1.54 -13.02
C SER A 71 3.94 -2.13 -11.63
N ILE A 72 4.01 -1.25 -10.63
CA ILE A 72 3.69 -1.56 -9.25
C ILE A 72 2.52 -0.68 -8.84
N ARG A 73 1.52 -1.27 -8.19
CA ARG A 73 0.38 -0.54 -7.65
C ARG A 73 0.18 -0.90 -6.19
N PHE A 74 0.04 0.14 -5.37
CA PHE A 74 -0.50 0.04 -4.03
C PHE A 74 -1.91 0.58 -4.06
N GLU A 75 -2.86 -0.23 -3.62
CA GLU A 75 -4.26 0.11 -3.67
C GLU A 75 -4.86 0.02 -2.28
N VAL A 76 -5.47 1.12 -1.85
CA VAL A 76 -6.19 1.20 -0.58
C VAL A 76 -7.59 0.64 -0.80
N ILE A 77 -7.87 -0.51 -0.20
CA ILE A 77 -9.15 -1.20 -0.33
C ILE A 77 -9.93 -1.15 0.98
N LYS A 78 -11.26 -1.02 0.88
CA LYS A 78 -12.18 -1.15 2.01
C LYS A 78 -12.99 -2.44 1.83
N PRO A 79 -12.82 -3.47 2.69
CA PRO A 79 -13.57 -4.72 2.56
C PRO A 79 -15.08 -4.50 2.60
N LYS A 80 -15.82 -5.16 1.70
CA LYS A 80 -17.28 -4.97 1.55
C LYS A 80 -18.07 -5.29 2.83
N ASP A 81 -17.59 -6.19 3.67
CA ASP A 81 -18.25 -6.56 4.93
C ASP A 81 -18.34 -5.39 5.93
N VAL A 82 -17.51 -4.36 5.76
CA VAL A 82 -17.53 -3.11 6.55
C VAL A 82 -18.51 -2.09 5.95
N CYS A 83 -18.86 -2.22 4.67
CA CYS A 83 -19.74 -1.27 3.98
C CYS A 83 -21.24 -1.57 4.17
N PHE A 84 -21.63 -2.82 4.46
CA PHE A 84 -23.05 -3.22 4.59
C PHE A 84 -23.60 -3.24 6.02
N LYS A 85 -22.75 -3.18 7.05
CA LYS A 85 -23.20 -3.22 8.46
C LYS A 85 -23.57 -1.85 9.05
N ASN A 86 -23.29 -0.74 8.38
CA ASN A 86 -23.45 0.61 8.94
C ASN A 86 -24.82 1.28 8.68
N ASN A 87 -25.91 0.51 8.57
CA ASN A 87 -27.28 1.06 8.64
C ASN A 87 -27.86 1.05 10.06
N LYS A 88 -27.09 0.59 11.05
CA LYS A 88 -27.41 0.81 12.46
C LYS A 88 -26.22 1.51 13.09
N SER A 89 -26.51 2.66 13.68
CA SER A 89 -25.65 3.40 14.58
C SER A 89 -25.25 2.50 15.75
N GLU A 90 -24.20 1.70 15.54
CA GLU A 90 -23.44 1.15 16.65
C GLU A 90 -22.18 2.00 16.75
N ASP A 91 -22.03 2.64 17.91
CA ASP A 91 -20.83 3.31 18.36
C ASP A 91 -19.66 2.34 18.21
N PHE A 92 -18.98 2.42 17.07
CA PHE A 92 -17.62 1.89 16.99
C PHE A 92 -16.80 2.68 17.99
N PRO A 93 -15.94 2.03 18.80
CA PRO A 93 -15.02 2.77 19.64
C PRO A 93 -14.25 3.74 18.74
N LEU A 94 -13.75 4.82 19.32
CA LEU A 94 -12.78 5.79 18.77
C LEU A 94 -11.46 5.10 18.33
N GLY A 95 -11.55 3.92 17.71
CA GLY A 95 -10.50 2.98 17.38
C GLY A 95 -10.08 3.19 15.93
N ASN A 96 -8.76 3.17 15.76
CA ASN A 96 -7.99 3.48 14.56
C ASN A 96 -8.78 3.36 13.23
N PRO A 97 -9.05 4.47 12.51
CA PRO A 97 -9.74 4.45 11.22
C PRO A 97 -8.99 3.62 10.16
N MET A 98 -7.68 3.42 10.32
CA MET A 98 -6.87 2.61 9.42
C MET A 98 -7.20 1.12 9.46
N GLY A 99 -7.69 0.59 10.58
CA GLY A 99 -8.05 -0.84 10.70
C GLY A 99 -9.24 -1.27 9.82
N LYS A 100 -9.94 -0.32 9.19
CA LYS A 100 -11.03 -0.57 8.23
C LYS A 100 -10.55 -0.71 6.79
N TYR A 101 -9.28 -0.40 6.51
CA TYR A 101 -8.71 -0.42 5.18
C TYR A 101 -7.55 -1.41 5.13
N LYS A 102 -7.33 -1.99 3.95
CA LYS A 102 -6.17 -2.84 3.67
C LYS A 102 -5.42 -2.30 2.45
N ILE A 103 -4.17 -2.70 2.33
CA ILE A 103 -3.31 -2.37 1.19
C ILE A 103 -3.19 -3.62 0.33
N ARG A 104 -3.64 -3.51 -0.93
CA ARG A 104 -3.40 -4.50 -1.98
C ARG A 104 -2.15 -4.09 -2.76
N PHE A 105 -1.22 -5.02 -2.89
CA PHE A 105 -0.03 -4.86 -3.72
C PHE A 105 -0.19 -5.64 -5.02
N VAL A 106 0.05 -4.97 -6.14
CA VAL A 106 -0.05 -5.54 -7.48
C VAL A 106 1.23 -5.27 -8.24
N TYR A 107 1.80 -6.29 -8.86
CA TYR A 107 2.95 -6.19 -9.74
C TYR A 107 2.61 -6.85 -11.07
N ASP A 108 2.74 -6.10 -12.17
CA ASP A 108 2.41 -6.55 -13.53
C ASP A 108 1.04 -7.24 -13.63
N ASP A 109 0.03 -6.58 -13.06
CA ASP A 109 -1.38 -7.01 -13.01
C ASP A 109 -1.67 -8.27 -12.18
N GLU A 110 -0.69 -8.77 -11.45
CA GLU A 110 -0.86 -9.88 -10.52
C GLU A 110 -0.92 -9.40 -9.07
N GLU A 111 -1.92 -9.87 -8.32
CA GLU A 111 -1.99 -9.63 -6.88
C GLU A 111 -0.92 -10.45 -6.17
N ILE A 112 -0.08 -9.78 -5.39
CA ILE A 112 1.05 -10.42 -4.71
C ILE A 112 1.00 -10.08 -3.23
N LYS A 113 1.18 -11.11 -2.40
CA LYS A 113 1.35 -10.96 -0.97
C LYS A 113 2.72 -10.34 -0.68
N LEU A 114 2.78 -9.22 0.04
CA LEU A 114 4.07 -8.71 0.47
C LEU A 114 4.68 -9.61 1.56
N PRO A 115 6.00 -9.84 1.59
CA PRO A 115 6.65 -10.81 2.47
C PRO A 115 6.40 -10.58 3.97
N PHE A 116 6.29 -9.31 4.36
CA PHE A 116 6.09 -8.89 5.75
C PHE A 116 4.61 -8.84 6.17
N CYS A 117 3.68 -9.04 5.24
CA CYS A 117 2.25 -9.04 5.55
C CYS A 117 1.78 -10.47 5.92
N LYS A 118 0.85 -10.58 6.88
CA LYS A 118 0.35 -11.91 7.31
C LYS A 118 -0.56 -12.54 6.27
N ASP A 119 -1.40 -11.73 5.65
CA ASP A 119 -2.38 -12.13 4.63
C ASP A 119 -2.01 -11.57 3.24
N LEU A 120 -2.76 -11.95 2.21
CA LEU A 120 -2.62 -11.41 0.84
C LEU A 120 -2.77 -9.88 0.81
N TYR A 121 -3.68 -9.33 1.61
CA TYR A 121 -3.89 -7.89 1.74
C TYR A 121 -3.33 -7.40 3.07
N CYS A 122 -2.37 -6.48 2.99
CA CYS A 122 -1.64 -5.99 4.14
C CYS A 122 -2.49 -5.06 5.00
N GLN A 123 -2.33 -5.13 6.32
CA GLN A 123 -2.86 -4.08 7.19
C GLN A 123 -1.98 -2.83 7.10
N PHE A 124 -2.58 -1.65 7.38
CA PHE A 124 -1.82 -0.40 7.40
C PHE A 124 -0.75 -0.39 8.49
N GLU A 125 -1.04 -0.99 9.65
CA GLU A 125 -0.05 -1.11 10.73
C GLU A 125 1.14 -1.98 10.31
N GLU A 126 0.90 -3.14 9.68
CA GLU A 126 1.96 -4.04 9.19
C GLU A 126 2.84 -3.35 8.14
N PHE A 127 2.23 -2.60 7.23
CA PHE A 127 2.97 -1.80 6.26
C PHE A 127 3.76 -0.69 6.95
N GLY A 128 3.16 0.04 7.89
CA GLY A 128 3.82 1.09 8.66
C GLY A 128 5.04 0.57 9.42
N GLU A 129 4.93 -0.52 10.16
CA GLU A 129 6.04 -1.10 10.95
C GLU A 129 7.25 -1.51 10.11
N HIS A 130 7.04 -1.95 8.87
CA HIS A 130 8.14 -2.35 7.99
C HIS A 130 8.79 -1.16 7.26
N VAL A 131 8.04 -0.07 7.11
CA VAL A 131 8.31 0.96 6.11
C VAL A 131 8.56 2.34 6.72
N LEU A 132 8.20 2.57 7.98
CA LEU A 132 8.40 3.81 8.74
C LEU A 132 9.27 3.57 9.97
#